data_AF-A0A290WWV8-F1
#
_entry.id   AF-A0A290WWV8-F1
#
_cell.length_a   1.000
_cell.length_b   1.000
_cell.length_c   1.000
_cell.angle_alpha   90.00
_cell.angle_beta   90.00
_cell.angle_gamma   90.00
#
_symmetry.space_group_name_H-M   'P 1'
#
loop_
_entity.id
_entity.type
_entity.pdbx_description
1 polymer ?
#
loop_
_entity_poly.entity_id
_entity_poly.type
_entity_poly.pdbx_seq_one_letter_code
_entity_poly.pdbx_strand_id
1 'polypeptide(L)'
;MAEATIEVQVCYALPDSSFLRSLNVPAGTTIEQALAQSGLLQAVPGIDLAINMVGIHGKRKPLDAVLHQHDRVEVYRPLQADPKEARRRRASGKPATG
;
A
#
# COMPACT_ATOMS: atom_id res chain seq x y z
N MET A 1 27.18 0.57 -5.54
CA MET A 1 26.41 0.54 -6.79
C MET A 1 25.19 1.41 -6.55
N ALA A 2 24.94 2.43 -7.37
CA ALA A 2 23.76 3.28 -7.17
C ALA A 2 22.53 2.45 -7.52
N GLU A 3 21.68 2.14 -6.54
CA GLU A 3 20.36 1.58 -6.80
C GLU A 3 19.60 2.58 -7.67
N ALA A 4 19.27 2.18 -8.89
CA ALA A 4 18.48 3.00 -9.79
C ALA A 4 17.13 3.26 -9.10
N THR A 5 16.76 4.51 -8.87
CA THR A 5 15.46 4.85 -8.30
C THR A 5 14.42 4.96 -9.40
N ILE A 6 13.24 4.40 -9.18
CA ILE A 6 12.06 4.55 -10.03
C ILE A 6 11.06 5.48 -9.35
N GLU A 7 10.41 6.33 -10.15
CA GLU A 7 9.27 7.10 -9.70
C GLU A 7 8.01 6.26 -9.84
N VAL A 8 7.23 6.14 -8.75
CA VAL A 8 5.96 5.42 -8.73
C VAL A 8 4.90 6.28 -8.05
N GLN A 9 3.63 5.99 -8.31
CA GLN A 9 2.51 6.67 -7.67
C GLN A 9 1.67 5.69 -6.89
N VAL A 10 1.29 6.06 -5.67
CA VAL A 10 0.35 5.31 -4.84
C VAL A 10 -0.96 6.08 -4.78
N CYS A 11 -2.05 5.40 -5.13
CA CYS A 11 -3.40 5.93 -5.17
C CYS A 11 -4.35 5.07 -4.31
N TYR A 12 -5.18 5.72 -3.51
CA TYR A 12 -6.29 5.09 -2.79
C TYR A 12 -7.52 5.99 -2.81
N ALA A 13 -8.63 5.47 -3.35
CA ALA A 13 -9.90 6.18 -3.43
C ALA A 13 -10.80 5.83 -2.25
N LEU A 14 -10.99 6.77 -1.32
CA LEU A 14 -12.03 6.74 -0.28
C LEU A 14 -13.31 7.43 -0.80
N PRO A 15 -14.48 7.13 -0.22
CA PRO A 15 -15.73 7.81 -0.59
C PRO A 15 -15.68 9.33 -0.34
N ASP A 16 -14.98 9.77 0.71
CA ASP A 16 -14.89 11.17 1.13
C ASP A 16 -13.57 11.85 0.71
N SER A 17 -12.58 11.09 0.26
CA SER A 17 -11.23 11.62 -0.01
C SER A 17 -10.45 10.74 -0.98
N SER A 18 -9.45 11.29 -1.65
CA SER A 18 -8.50 10.50 -2.42
C SER A 18 -7.10 10.72 -1.88
N PHE A 19 -6.36 9.64 -1.68
CA PHE A 19 -4.95 9.69 -1.39
C PHE A 19 -4.20 9.43 -2.69
N LEU A 20 -3.42 10.41 -3.14
CA LEU A 20 -2.52 10.25 -4.29
C LEU A 20 -1.15 10.81 -3.89
N ARG A 21 -0.12 9.98 -3.99
CA ARG A 21 1.25 10.38 -3.64
C ARG A 21 2.25 9.78 -4.63
N SER A 22 3.14 10.62 -5.14
CA SER A 22 4.34 10.19 -5.87
C SER A 22 5.48 9.90 -4.90
N LEU A 23 6.22 8.83 -5.13
CA LEU A 23 7.36 8.41 -4.34
C LEU A 23 8.46 7.89 -5.26
N ASN A 24 9.71 8.19 -4.88
CA ASN A 24 10.89 7.64 -5.54
C ASN A 24 11.40 6.48 -4.69
N VAL A 25 11.38 5.27 -5.26
CA VAL A 25 11.77 4.04 -4.57
C VAL A 25 12.87 3.33 -5.35
N PRO A 26 13.69 2.48 -4.71
CA PRO A 26 14.66 1.67 -5.42
C PRO A 26 14.00 0.79 -6.49
N ALA A 27 14.64 0.62 -7.64
CA ALA A 27 14.24 -0.36 -8.64
C ALA A 27 14.24 -1.76 -8.01
N GLY A 28 13.19 -2.54 -8.25
CA GLY A 28 12.98 -3.80 -7.53
C GLY A 28 12.03 -3.69 -6.34
N THR A 29 11.63 -2.48 -5.94
CA THR A 29 10.62 -2.28 -4.87
C THR A 29 9.29 -2.93 -5.28
N THR A 30 8.67 -3.64 -4.34
CA THR A 30 7.37 -4.28 -4.55
C THR A 30 6.21 -3.34 -4.24
N ILE A 31 5.00 -3.71 -4.68
CA ILE A 31 3.77 -2.98 -4.32
C ILE A 31 3.66 -2.81 -2.80
N GLU A 32 3.86 -3.86 -2.01
CA GLU A 32 3.77 -3.80 -0.55
C GLU A 32 4.73 -2.76 0.04
N GLN A 33 5.98 -2.79 -0.40
CA GLN A 33 7.01 -1.88 0.08
C GLN A 33 6.70 -0.43 -0.31
N ALA A 34 6.22 -0.17 -1.53
CA ALA A 34 5.82 1.16 -1.95
C ALA A 34 4.62 1.68 -1.16
N LEU A 35 3.64 0.83 -0.83
CA LEU A 35 2.51 1.18 0.02
C LEU A 35 2.95 1.52 1.44
N ALA A 36 3.87 0.74 2.01
CA ALA A 36 4.45 1.03 3.33
C ALA A 36 5.25 2.35 3.33
N GLN A 37 6.08 2.59 2.31
CA GLN A 37 6.89 3.81 2.16
C GLN A 37 6.04 5.06 1.85
N SER A 38 4.92 4.90 1.15
CA SER A 38 4.02 6.02 0.83
C SER A 38 3.41 6.69 2.07
N GLY A 39 3.36 5.97 3.19
CA GLY A 39 2.65 6.39 4.39
C GLY A 39 1.13 6.20 4.30
N LEU A 40 0.62 5.55 3.24
CA LEU A 40 -0.81 5.30 3.05
C LEU A 40 -1.42 4.54 4.24
N LEU A 41 -0.73 3.51 4.73
CA LEU A 41 -1.18 2.71 5.89
C LEU A 41 -1.26 3.52 7.18
N GLN A 42 -0.47 4.60 7.28
CA GLN A 42 -0.45 5.51 8.44
C GLN A 42 -1.52 6.60 8.28
N ALA A 43 -1.69 7.11 7.06
CA ALA A 43 -2.68 8.13 6.73
C ALA A 43 -4.12 7.61 6.81
N VAL A 44 -4.34 6.33 6.48
CA VAL A 44 -5.66 5.69 6.50
C VAL A 44 -5.65 4.50 7.46
N PRO A 45 -6.01 4.71 8.74
CA PRO A 45 -6.03 3.67 9.76
C PRO A 45 -7.21 2.71 9.54
N GLY A 46 -7.14 1.85 8.53
CA GLY A 46 -8.26 1.03 8.08
C GLY A 46 -7.88 0.03 7.00
N ILE A 47 -6.83 0.34 6.23
CA ILE A 47 -6.38 -0.47 5.12
C ILE A 47 -5.75 -1.76 5.66
N ASP A 48 -6.22 -2.87 5.13
CA ASP A 48 -5.66 -4.19 5.35
C ASP A 48 -5.26 -4.77 4.00
N LEU A 49 -3.95 -4.79 3.71
CA LEU A 49 -3.44 -5.26 2.42
C LEU A 49 -3.73 -6.75 2.17
N ALA A 50 -4.09 -7.53 3.20
CA ALA A 50 -4.53 -8.91 3.02
C ALA A 50 -5.94 -9.02 2.42
N ILE A 51 -6.79 -8.01 2.65
CA ILE A 51 -8.20 -7.97 2.23
C ILE A 51 -8.39 -7.02 1.05
N ASN A 52 -7.67 -5.90 1.07
CA ASN A 52 -7.68 -4.90 0.02
C ASN A 52 -7.02 -5.45 -1.24
N MET A 53 -7.75 -5.40 -2.35
CA MET A 53 -7.17 -5.76 -3.64
C MET A 53 -6.25 -4.63 -4.10
N VAL A 54 -5.10 -4.96 -4.65
CA VAL A 54 -4.19 -3.97 -5.23
C VAL A 54 -4.01 -4.23 -6.71
N GLY A 55 -3.68 -3.18 -7.44
CA GLY A 55 -3.42 -3.25 -8.87
C GLY A 55 -2.49 -2.16 -9.34
N ILE A 56 -2.05 -2.30 -10.60
CA ILE A 56 -1.27 -1.30 -11.32
C ILE A 56 -2.04 -0.96 -12.59
N HIS A 57 -2.34 0.31 -12.84
CA HIS A 57 -3.10 0.78 -14.01
C HIS A 57 -4.37 -0.04 -14.32
N GLY A 58 -5.23 -0.25 -13.32
CA GLY A 58 -6.48 -1.01 -13.47
C GLY A 58 -6.31 -2.54 -13.51
N LYS A 59 -5.07 -3.05 -13.45
CA LYS A 59 -4.77 -4.49 -13.49
C LYS A 59 -4.45 -5.00 -12.10
N ARG A 60 -5.22 -5.95 -11.59
CA ARG A 60 -4.94 -6.62 -10.30
C ARG A 60 -3.57 -7.27 -10.31
N LYS A 61 -2.81 -7.06 -9.23
CA LYS A 61 -1.46 -7.59 -9.04
C LYS A 61 -1.28 -8.08 -7.60
N PRO A 62 -0.41 -9.08 -7.36
CA PRO A 62 -0.04 -9.45 -6.01
C PRO A 62 0.81 -8.36 -5.35
N LEU A 63 0.79 -8.29 -4.02
CA LEU A 63 1.61 -7.37 -3.23
C LEU A 63 3.12 -7.51 -3.48
N ASP A 64 3.56 -8.71 -3.86
CA ASP A 64 4.96 -9.04 -4.19
C ASP A 64 5.36 -8.62 -5.62
N ALA A 65 4.43 -8.06 -6.41
CA ALA A 65 4.77 -7.59 -7.75
C ALA A 65 5.78 -6.44 -7.68
N VAL A 66 6.86 -6.57 -8.44
CA VAL A 66 7.89 -5.55 -8.60
C VAL A 66 7.37 -4.38 -9.45
N LEU A 67 7.62 -3.17 -8.97
CA LEU A 67 7.27 -1.93 -9.63
C LEU A 67 8.30 -1.51 -10.67
N HIS A 68 7.81 -0.80 -11.67
CA HIS A 68 8.58 -0.20 -12.74
C HIS A 68 8.37 1.31 -12.76
N GLN A 69 9.20 2.00 -13.55
CA GLN A 69 9.13 3.44 -13.67
C GLN A 69 7.75 3.91 -14.17
N HIS A 70 7.20 4.90 -13.49
CA HIS A 70 5.88 5.48 -13.67
C HIS A 70 4.69 4.56 -13.37
N ASP A 71 4.93 3.42 -12.70
CA ASP A 71 3.82 2.57 -12.26
C ASP A 71 2.93 3.32 -11.26
N ARG A 72 1.62 3.20 -11.47
CA ARG A 72 0.60 3.67 -10.53
C ARG A 72 -0.02 2.49 -9.80
N VAL A 73 0.35 2.34 -8.53
CA VAL A 73 -0.26 1.42 -7.57
C VAL A 73 -1.60 1.97 -7.13
N GLU A 74 -2.63 1.15 -7.26
CA GLU A 74 -4.00 1.46 -6.87
C GLU A 74 -4.46 0.45 -5.83
N VAL A 75 -4.92 0.95 -4.68
CA VAL A 75 -5.54 0.11 -3.66
C VAL A 75 -7.06 0.20 -3.82
N TYR A 76 -7.71 -0.93 -4.01
CA TYR A 76 -9.17 -1.04 -4.13
C TYR A 76 -9.82 -1.34 -2.78
N ARG A 77 -11.07 -0.94 -2.64
CA ARG A 77 -11.88 -1.29 -1.47
C ARG A 77 -12.26 -2.77 -1.50
N PRO A 78 -12.27 -3.46 -0.36
CA PRO A 78 -12.86 -4.78 -0.31
C PRO A 78 -14.34 -4.65 -0.69
N LEU A 79 -14.81 -5.52 -1.60
CA LEU A 79 -16.24 -5.71 -1.77
C LEU A 79 -16.76 -6.24 -0.43
N GLN A 80 -17.77 -5.59 0.14
CA GLN A 80 -18.37 -5.94 1.42
C GLN A 80 -18.84 -7.41 1.44
N ALA A 81 -17.95 -8.32 1.80
CA ALA A 81 -18.21 -9.73 2.03
C ALA A 81 -17.02 -10.35 2.77
N ASP A 82 -16.84 -10.03 4.05
CA ASP A 82 -16.96 -11.01 5.15
C ASP A 82 -16.46 -10.40 6.48
N PRO A 83 -17.28 -10.38 7.54
CA PRO A 83 -17.02 -9.66 8.80
C PRO A 83 -16.03 -10.35 9.75
N LYS A 84 -14.91 -10.90 9.27
CA LYS A 84 -14.06 -11.81 10.07
C LYS A 84 -12.72 -11.29 10.58
N GLU A 85 -12.18 -10.18 10.08
CA GLU A 85 -10.80 -9.78 10.40
C GLU A 85 -10.64 -8.48 11.21
N ALA A 86 -11.71 -8.00 11.87
CA ALA A 86 -11.59 -6.97 12.91
C ALA A 86 -10.79 -7.44 14.16
N ARG A 87 -10.29 -8.69 14.17
CA ARG A 87 -9.72 -9.34 15.35
C ARG A 87 -8.20 -9.19 15.52
N ARG A 88 -7.44 -8.77 14.50
CA ARG A 88 -5.94 -8.79 14.57
C ARG A 88 -5.25 -7.43 14.80
N ARG A 89 -5.96 -6.36 15.18
CA ARG A 89 -5.30 -5.10 15.64
C ARG A 89 -4.77 -5.18 17.09
N ARG A 90 -4.13 -6.28 17.46
CA ARG A 90 -3.42 -6.47 18.75
C ARG A 90 -2.02 -7.06 18.54
N ALA A 91 -1.14 -6.33 17.88
CA ALA A 91 0.33 -6.47 17.89
C ALA A 91 0.79 -5.60 16.73
N SER A 92 1.50 -4.49 16.87
CA SER A 92 2.70 -4.33 17.68
C SER A 92 2.90 -2.84 17.94
N GLY A 93 2.62 -2.43 19.17
CA GLY A 93 3.04 -1.14 19.72
C GLY A 93 3.76 -1.39 21.03
N LYS A 94 5.04 -1.75 20.95
CA LYS A 94 6.01 -1.55 22.04
C LYS A 94 7.37 -1.30 21.39
N PRO A 95 8.07 -0.26 21.84
CA PRO A 95 9.08 -0.55 22.85
C PRO A 95 8.85 0.23 24.15
N ALA A 96 9.40 -0.34 25.22
CA ALA A 96 9.48 0.23 26.54
C ALA A 96 10.46 1.41 26.59
N THR A 97 10.11 2.45 27.33
CA THR A 97 10.99 3.46 27.95
C THR A 97 10.11 4.16 29.00
N GLY A 98 10.44 4.30 30.27
CA GLY A 98 11.53 3.78 31.11
C GLY A 98 11.04 3.74 32.56
#